data_AF-A0A940H3Q8-F1
#
_entry.id   AF-A0A940H3Q8-F1
#
_cell.length_a   1.000
_cell.length_b   1.000
_cell.length_c   1.000
_cell.angle_alpha   90.00
_cell.angle_beta   90.00
_cell.angle_gamma   90.00
#
_symmetry.space_group_name_H-M   'P 1'
#
loop_
_entity.id
_entity.type
_entity.pdbx_description
1 polymer ?
#
loop_
_entity_poly.entity_id
_entity_poly.type
_entity_poly.pdbx_seq_one_letter_code
_entity_poly.pdbx_strand_id
1 'polypeptide(L)'
;MYSFAIADGWASDGLMAWTRASIEIDVALDAVTDAGAVLGALVVDTAWESRAVRILNEKLVDMRDRAGVESAGLLERAAELQRAGA
;
A
#
# COMPACT_ATOMS: atom_id res chain seq x y z
N MET A 1 -0.54 -38.45 -26.38
CA MET A 1 -0.87 -37.20 -27.08
C MET A 1 -1.32 -36.22 -26.01
N TYR A 2 -0.41 -35.36 -25.52
CA TYR A 2 -0.71 -34.43 -24.42
C TYR A 2 -1.61 -33.32 -24.95
N SER A 3 -2.81 -33.20 -24.36
CA SER A 3 -3.77 -32.16 -24.67
C SER A 3 -3.27 -30.83 -24.10
N PHE A 4 -2.85 -29.90 -24.97
CA PHE A 4 -2.51 -28.52 -24.62
C PHE A 4 -3.76 -27.62 -24.46
N ALA A 5 -4.92 -28.18 -24.10
CA ALA A 5 -6.18 -27.45 -23.98
C ALA A 5 -6.46 -26.94 -22.55
N ILE A 6 -5.43 -26.54 -21.78
CA ILE A 6 -5.59 -25.98 -20.42
C ILE A 6 -5.00 -24.56 -20.31
N ALA A 7 -4.57 -23.92 -21.41
CA ALA A 7 -3.90 -22.61 -21.33
C ALA A 7 -4.75 -21.39 -21.77
N ASP A 8 -5.86 -21.55 -22.49
CA ASP A 8 -6.57 -20.39 -23.06
C ASP A 8 -7.59 -19.71 -22.11
N GLY A 9 -8.03 -20.41 -21.05
CA GLY A 9 -9.10 -19.91 -20.17
C GLY A 9 -8.64 -19.01 -19.02
N TRP A 10 -7.37 -19.10 -18.60
CA TRP A 10 -6.80 -18.23 -17.57
C TRP A 10 -6.28 -16.89 -18.13
N ALA A 11 -6.13 -16.80 -19.46
CA ALA A 11 -5.30 -15.78 -20.11
C ALA A 11 -5.90 -14.37 -20.19
N SER A 12 -7.23 -14.20 -20.12
CA SER A 12 -7.88 -12.88 -20.25
C SER A 12 -8.38 -12.33 -18.91
N ASP A 13 -9.25 -13.07 -18.23
CA ASP A 13 -9.87 -12.58 -16.99
C ASP A 13 -8.90 -12.62 -15.80
N GLY A 14 -8.04 -13.63 -15.74
CA GLY A 14 -6.97 -13.72 -14.75
C GLY A 14 -5.92 -12.62 -14.93
N LEU A 15 -5.52 -12.35 -16.17
CA LEU A 15 -4.60 -11.26 -16.51
C LEU A 15 -5.21 -9.88 -16.22
N MET A 16 -6.50 -9.69 -16.51
CA MET A 16 -7.21 -8.46 -16.20
C MET A 16 -7.41 -8.26 -14.70
N ALA A 17 -7.72 -9.31 -13.94
CA ALA A 17 -7.80 -9.27 -12.48
C ALA A 17 -6.43 -8.95 -11.86
N TRP A 18 -5.35 -9.57 -12.36
CA TRP A 18 -3.98 -9.29 -11.93
C TRP A 18 -3.57 -7.85 -12.21
N THR A 19 -3.91 -7.33 -13.40
CA THR A 19 -3.61 -5.95 -13.79
C THR A 19 -4.36 -4.95 -12.91
N ARG A 20 -5.65 -5.20 -12.63
CA ARG A 20 -6.46 -4.37 -11.72
C ARG A 20 -5.91 -4.38 -10.30
N ALA A 21 -5.58 -5.56 -9.77
CA ALA A 21 -4.99 -5.69 -8.44
C ALA A 21 -3.65 -4.94 -8.33
N SER A 22 -2.82 -5.00 -9.37
CA SER A 22 -1.54 -4.27 -9.40
C SER A 22 -1.76 -2.75 -9.35
N ILE A 23 -2.66 -2.23 -10.19
CA ILE A 23 -3.01 -0.80 -10.22
C ILE A 23 -3.58 -0.34 -8.86
N GLU A 24 -4.47 -1.13 -8.26
CA GLU A 24 -5.09 -0.79 -6.98
C GLU A 24 -4.06 -0.75 -5.84
N ILE A 25 -3.07 -1.66 -5.84
CA ILE A 25 -1.99 -1.66 -4.86
C ILE A 25 -1.08 -0.45 -5.04
N ASP A 26 -0.73 -0.08 -6.28
CA ASP A 26 0.08 1.11 -6.55
C ASP A 26 -0.64 2.39 -6.07
N VAL A 27 -1.93 2.53 -6.39
CA VAL A 27 -2.75 3.66 -5.93
C VAL A 27 -2.84 3.71 -4.40
N ALA A 28 -3.01 2.57 -3.75
CA ALA A 28 -3.04 2.50 -2.28
C ALA A 28 -1.68 2.88 -1.68
N LEU A 29 -0.58 2.42 -2.28
CA LEU A 29 0.76 2.73 -1.81
C LEU A 29 1.08 4.23 -1.93
N ASP A 30 0.72 4.85 -3.05
CA ASP A 30 0.87 6.30 -3.26
C ASP A 30 0.06 7.08 -2.22
N ALA A 31 -1.21 6.72 -2.00
CA ALA A 31 -2.07 7.40 -1.04
C ALA A 31 -1.54 7.30 0.41
N VAL A 32 -1.05 6.12 0.82
CA VAL A 32 -0.50 5.90 2.17
C VAL A 32 0.85 6.62 2.33
N THR A 33 1.66 6.67 1.29
CA THR A 33 2.95 7.39 1.28
C THR A 33 2.74 8.90 1.40
N ASP A 34 1.80 9.46 0.62
CA ASP A 34 1.43 10.88 0.68
C ASP A 34 0.86 11.25 2.06
N ALA A 35 -0.02 10.40 2.61
CA ALA A 35 -0.52 10.59 3.96
C ALA A 35 0.63 10.57 4.99
N GLY A 36 1.56 9.63 4.88
CA GLY A 36 2.75 9.57 5.73
C GLY A 36 3.63 10.83 5.63
N ALA A 37 3.82 11.38 4.44
CA ALA A 37 4.58 12.60 4.20
C ALA A 37 3.91 13.83 4.84
N VAL A 38 2.59 13.99 4.66
CA VAL A 38 1.81 15.07 5.29
C VAL A 38 1.84 14.97 6.81
N LEU A 39 1.67 13.76 7.36
CA LEU A 39 1.77 13.51 8.80
C LEU A 39 3.17 13.84 9.32
N GLY A 40 4.23 13.46 8.60
CA GLY A 40 5.61 13.78 8.94
C GLY A 40 5.87 15.29 9.02
N ALA A 41 5.38 16.06 8.04
CA ALA A 41 5.49 17.52 8.03
C ALA A 41 4.76 18.15 9.24
N LEU A 42 3.53 17.71 9.53
CA LEU A 42 2.77 18.18 10.68
C LEU A 42 3.46 17.89 12.02
N VAL A 43 4.13 16.73 12.13
CA VAL A 43 4.91 16.34 13.33
C VAL A 43 6.10 17.29 13.57
N VAL A 44 6.75 17.77 12.52
CA VAL A 44 7.95 18.62 12.61
C VAL A 44 7.61 20.09 12.83
N ASP A 45 6.57 20.61 12.16
CA ASP A 45 6.29 22.06 12.12
C ASP A 45 5.43 22.58 13.29
N THR A 46 4.92 21.71 14.16
CA THR A 46 4.03 22.14 15.26
C THR A 46 4.79 22.35 16.57
N ALA A 47 4.62 23.51 17.21
CA ALA A 47 5.12 23.74 18.57
C ALA A 47 4.30 22.94 19.60
N TRP A 48 4.85 21.82 20.08
CA TRP A 48 4.21 20.86 21.00
C TRP A 48 4.13 21.31 22.47
N GLU A 49 3.88 22.60 22.69
CA GLU A 49 3.91 23.24 24.02
C GLU A 49 2.66 22.88 24.86
N SER A 50 1.50 22.73 24.22
CA SER A 50 0.24 22.43 24.93
C SER A 50 -0.03 20.92 25.03
N ARG A 51 -0.65 20.50 26.15
CA ARG A 51 -1.03 19.10 26.38
C ARG A 51 -1.94 18.52 25.28
N ALA A 52 -2.88 19.31 24.78
CA ALA A 52 -3.78 18.88 23.70
C ALA A 52 -3.02 18.63 22.38
N VAL A 53 -2.02 19.47 22.11
CA VAL A 53 -1.18 19.36 20.91
C VAL A 53 -0.23 18.17 21.04
N ARG A 54 0.30 17.85 22.24
CA ARG A 54 1.05 16.60 22.47
C ARG A 54 0.22 15.33 22.25
N ILE A 55 -1.04 15.31 22.69
CA ILE A 55 -1.95 14.17 22.43
C ILE A 55 -2.23 14.03 20.93
N LEU A 56 -2.33 15.15 20.21
CA LEU A 56 -2.43 15.12 18.75
C LEU A 56 -1.16 14.56 18.12
N ASN A 57 0.03 14.95 18.59
CA ASN A 57 1.32 14.40 18.12
C ASN A 57 1.37 12.88 18.25
N GLU A 58 1.01 12.35 19.43
CA GLU A 58 1.01 10.91 19.70
C GLU A 58 0.09 10.17 18.72
N LYS A 59 -1.08 10.73 18.41
CA LYS A 59 -1.99 10.18 17.41
C LYS A 59 -1.45 10.26 15.98
N LEU A 60 -0.79 11.36 15.61
CA LEU A 60 -0.17 11.53 14.29
C LEU A 60 0.99 10.54 14.10
N VAL A 61 1.80 10.32 15.14
CA VAL A 61 2.87 9.33 15.16
C VAL A 61 2.31 7.91 15.02
N ASP A 62 1.28 7.54 15.79
CA ASP A 62 0.62 6.24 15.66
C ASP A 62 0.05 6.01 14.25
N MET A 63 -0.62 7.02 13.67
CA MET A 63 -1.14 6.94 12.30
C MET A 63 -0.02 6.79 11.25
N ARG A 64 1.10 7.51 11.40
CA ARG A 64 2.27 7.37 10.52
C ARG A 64 2.88 5.97 10.61
N ASP A 65 3.03 5.44 11.82
CA ASP A 65 3.63 4.12 12.02
C ASP A 65 2.72 3.02 11.46
N ARG A 66 1.39 3.16 11.61
CA ARG A 66 0.39 2.27 10.97
C ARG A 66 0.41 2.36 9.45
N ALA A 67 0.53 3.56 8.90
CA ALA A 67 0.72 3.76 7.46
C ALA A 67 1.97 3.04 6.96
N GLY A 68 3.09 3.12 7.69
CA GLY A 68 4.31 2.38 7.35
C GLY A 68 4.13 0.85 7.35
N VAL A 69 3.38 0.31 8.32
CA VAL A 69 3.03 -1.13 8.37
C VAL A 69 2.16 -1.52 7.17
N GLU A 70 1.18 -0.69 6.83
CA GLU A 70 0.29 -0.92 5.69
C GLU A 70 1.05 -0.88 4.36
N SER A 71 1.94 0.10 4.16
CA SER A 71 2.84 0.16 3.00
C SER A 71 3.73 -1.08 2.89
N ALA A 72 4.30 -1.57 4.00
CA ALA A 72 5.11 -2.78 3.99
C ALA A 72 4.30 -4.02 3.56
N GLY A 73 3.05 -4.13 4.04
CA GLY A 73 2.12 -5.17 3.61
C GLY A 73 1.75 -5.08 2.13
N LEU A 74 1.51 -3.87 1.62
CA LEU A 74 1.24 -3.65 0.19
C LEU A 74 2.45 -4.01 -0.68
N LEU A 75 3.67 -3.68 -0.25
CA LEU A 75 4.90 -4.07 -0.95
C LEU A 75 5.09 -5.59 -1.00
N GLU A 76 4.76 -6.31 0.07
CA GLU A 76 4.77 -7.77 0.09
C GLU A 76 3.74 -8.34 -0.91
N ARG A 77 2.53 -7.78 -0.95
CA ARG A 77 1.49 -8.18 -1.91
C ARG A 77 1.87 -7.87 -3.36
N ALA A 78 2.52 -6.73 -3.60
CA ALA A 78 3.08 -6.40 -4.91
C ALA A 78 4.15 -7.43 -5.34
N ALA A 79 5.03 -7.83 -4.42
CA ALA A 79 6.06 -8.84 -4.69
C ALA A 79 5.46 -10.25 -4.89
N GLU A 80 4.36 -10.59 -4.22
CA GLU A 80 3.59 -11.80 -4.49
C GLU A 80 2.96 -11.78 -5.89
N LEU A 81 2.33 -10.67 -6.27
CA LEU A 81 1.75 -10.50 -7.61
C LEU A 81 2.81 -10.57 -8.71
N GLN A 82 3.96 -9.93 -8.52
CA GLN A 82 5.08 -10.03 -9.47
C GLN A 82 5.57 -11.47 -9.64
N ARG A 83 5.67 -12.24 -8.54
CA ARG A 83 6.03 -13.67 -8.60
C ARG A 83 4.96 -14.53 -9.25
N ALA A 84 3.68 -14.20 -9.08
CA ALA A 84 2.56 -14.93 -9.68
C ALA A 84 2.37 -14.62 -11.17
N GLY A 85 2.87 -13.48 -11.65
CA GLY A 85 2.82 -13.06 -13.06
C GLY A 85 4.07 -13.39 -13.89
N ALA A 86 5.12 -13.95 -13.28
CA ALA A 86 6.36 -14.39 -13.93
C ALA A 86 6.31 -15.88 -14.31
#